data_AF-A0A935ENS8-F1
#
_entry.id   AF-A0A935ENS8-F1
#
_cell.length_a   1.000
_cell.length_b   1.000
_cell.length_c   1.000
_cell.angle_alpha   90.00
_cell.angle_beta   90.00
_cell.angle_gamma   90.00
#
_symmetry.space_group_name_H-M   'P 1'
#
loop_
_entity.id
_entity.type
_entity.pdbx_description
1 polymer ?
#
loop_
_entity_poly.entity_id
_entity_poly.type
_entity_poly.pdbx_seq_one_letter_code
_entity_poly.pdbx_strand_id
1 'polypeptide(L)'
;MNISGAWKYLAAWCVMLLVSIVNGAARDLTYGKYMSELAAHQLSTVTSVLSLGVVIWVFVRRYPPSSARHAVSIGLAWATLTVAFEFLFFHFIGGHSWAELLANYNIFEGRVWVVVLLWVAAAPYVFFRFRRPA
;
A
#
# COMPACT_ATOMS: atom_id res chain seq x y z
N MET A 1 -18.64 12.23 -11.37
CA MET A 1 -17.41 12.31 -10.55
C MET A 1 -16.86 13.72 -10.72
N ASN A 2 -16.89 14.58 -9.69
CA ASN A 2 -16.35 15.95 -9.81
C ASN A 2 -14.82 15.85 -9.97
N ILE A 3 -14.31 16.13 -11.17
CA ILE A 3 -12.88 15.98 -11.52
C ILE A 3 -11.99 16.89 -10.65
N SER A 4 -12.55 17.99 -10.13
CA SER A 4 -11.89 18.98 -9.27
C SER A 4 -11.31 18.45 -7.95
N GLY A 5 -11.68 17.23 -7.54
CA GLY A 5 -11.18 16.60 -6.32
C GLY A 5 -10.39 15.31 -6.53
N ALA A 6 -10.21 14.82 -7.77
CA ALA A 6 -9.60 13.51 -8.01
C ALA A 6 -8.08 13.49 -7.73
N TRP A 7 -7.40 14.62 -8.01
CA TRP A 7 -5.96 14.76 -7.83
C TRP A 7 -5.49 14.48 -6.40
N LYS A 8 -6.31 14.75 -5.38
CA LYS A 8 -5.94 14.52 -3.98
C LYS A 8 -5.80 13.03 -3.65
N TYR A 9 -6.60 12.17 -4.30
CA TYR A 9 -6.49 10.72 -4.14
C TYR A 9 -5.21 10.22 -4.80
N LEU A 10 -4.88 10.76 -5.97
CA LEU A 10 -3.63 10.45 -6.65
C LEU A 10 -2.42 10.94 -5.86
N ALA A 11 -2.46 12.17 -5.33
CA ALA A 11 -1.40 12.72 -4.50
C ALA A 11 -1.17 11.88 -3.22
N ALA A 12 -2.24 11.46 -2.56
CA ALA A 12 -2.14 10.55 -1.42
C ALA A 12 -1.53 9.19 -1.80
N TRP A 13 -1.88 8.66 -2.97
CA TRP A 13 -1.24 7.45 -3.50
C TRP A 13 0.25 7.65 -3.77
N CYS A 14 0.66 8.77 -4.36
CA CYS A 14 2.08 9.09 -4.55
C CYS A 14 2.83 9.17 -3.22
N VAL A 15 2.21 9.76 -2.17
CA VAL A 15 2.80 9.77 -0.82
C VAL A 15 2.96 8.36 -0.28
N MET A 16 1.93 7.51 -0.41
CA MET A 16 2.02 6.10 0.00
C MET A 16 3.10 5.34 -0.77
N LEU A 17 3.26 5.62 -2.07
CA LEU A 17 4.32 5.05 -2.89
C LEU A 17 5.70 5.43 -2.37
N LEU A 18 5.94 6.72 -2.08
CA LEU A 18 7.21 7.19 -1.50
C LEU A 18 7.49 6.53 -0.15
N VAL A 19 6.49 6.45 0.73
CA VAL A 19 6.61 5.76 2.03
C VAL A 19 6.97 4.28 1.84
N SER A 20 6.37 3.61 0.86
CA SER A 20 6.64 2.20 0.56
C SER A 20 8.06 2.00 0.03
N ILE A 21 8.56 2.90 -0.83
CA ILE A 21 9.94 2.89 -1.32
C ILE A 21 10.92 3.10 -0.17
N VAL A 22 10.68 4.08 0.70
CA VAL A 22 11.52 4.32 1.88
C VAL A 22 11.52 3.11 2.80
N ASN A 23 10.38 2.45 2.98
CA ASN A 23 10.27 1.24 3.80
C ASN A 23 11.07 0.06 3.22
N GLY A 24 11.01 -0.14 1.90
CA GLY A 24 11.84 -1.13 1.19
C GLY A 24 13.34 -0.82 1.30
N ALA A 25 13.72 0.44 1.07
CA ALA A 25 15.10 0.88 1.22
C ALA A 25 15.60 0.71 2.67
N ALA A 26 14.78 1.01 3.66
CA ALA A 26 15.11 0.78 5.07
C ALA A 26 15.37 -0.71 5.33
N ARG A 27 14.53 -1.61 4.82
CA ARG A 27 14.76 -3.06 4.90
C ARG A 27 16.12 -3.45 4.32
N ASP A 28 16.38 -3.06 3.08
CA ASP A 28 17.54 -3.54 2.32
C ASP A 28 18.86 -2.91 2.80
N LEU A 29 18.82 -1.66 3.25
CA LEU A 29 20.02 -0.91 3.65
C LEU A 29 20.35 -1.03 5.14
N THR A 30 19.38 -1.41 5.99
CA THR A 30 19.54 -1.45 7.45
C THR A 30 19.35 -2.86 8.04
N TYR A 31 18.20 -3.17 8.61
CA TYR A 31 17.95 -4.36 9.41
C TYR A 31 17.99 -5.66 8.58
N GLY A 32 17.72 -5.61 7.28
CA GLY A 32 17.79 -6.78 6.40
C GLY A 32 19.19 -7.39 6.30
N LYS A 33 20.25 -6.64 6.64
CA LYS A 33 21.63 -7.14 6.70
C LYS A 33 21.90 -8.08 7.88
N TYR A 34 21.00 -8.08 8.88
CA TYR A 34 21.19 -8.78 10.15
C TYR A 34 20.15 -9.89 10.40
N MET A 35 19.30 -10.20 9.41
CA MET A 35 18.27 -11.23 9.52
C MET A 35 18.06 -11.95 8.18
N SER A 36 17.29 -13.04 8.18
CA SER A 36 16.95 -13.75 6.95
C SER A 36 16.07 -12.89 6.04
N GLU A 37 16.10 -13.14 4.72
CA GLU A 37 15.28 -12.42 3.74
C GLU A 37 13.78 -12.50 4.10
N LEU A 38 13.31 -13.68 4.50
CA LEU A 38 11.93 -13.88 4.91
C LEU A 38 11.55 -13.06 6.15
N ALA A 39 12.41 -13.03 7.18
CA ALA A 39 12.16 -12.24 8.39
C ALA A 39 12.18 -10.74 8.09
N ALA A 40 13.13 -10.28 7.26
CA ALA A 40 13.21 -8.89 6.80
C ALA A 40 11.95 -8.49 6.02
N HIS A 41 11.47 -9.38 5.14
CA HIS A 41 10.25 -9.17 4.38
C HIS A 41 9.01 -9.06 5.28
N GLN A 42 8.86 -9.95 6.25
CA GLN A 42 7.76 -9.93 7.20
C GLN A 42 7.77 -8.66 8.06
N LEU A 43 8.92 -8.28 8.61
CA LEU A 43 9.06 -7.04 9.38
C LEU A 43 8.74 -5.81 8.52
N SER A 44 9.25 -5.77 7.29
CA SER A 44 8.98 -4.71 6.31
C SER A 44 7.49 -4.61 5.94
N THR A 45 6.79 -5.74 5.92
CA THR A 45 5.34 -5.80 5.70
C THR A 45 4.60 -5.17 6.87
N VAL A 46 4.98 -5.50 8.11
CA VAL A 46 4.38 -4.91 9.33
C VAL A 46 4.61 -3.39 9.35
N THR A 47 5.83 -2.93 9.11
CA THR A 47 6.14 -1.49 9.08
C THR A 47 5.42 -0.77 7.93
N SER A 48 5.24 -1.41 6.77
CA SER A 48 4.40 -0.90 5.68
C SER A 48 2.94 -0.73 6.12
N VAL A 49 2.34 -1.77 6.71
CA VAL A 49 0.94 -1.72 7.16
C VAL A 49 0.71 -0.57 8.14
N LEU A 50 1.61 -0.41 9.11
CA LEU A 50 1.52 0.66 10.12
C LEU A 50 1.69 2.04 9.49
N SER A 51 2.77 2.25 8.73
CA SER A 51 3.09 3.56 8.14
C SER A 51 2.06 4.00 7.11
N LEU A 52 1.65 3.10 6.21
CA LEU A 52 0.57 3.37 5.25
C LEU A 52 -0.78 3.56 5.95
N GLY A 53 -1.03 2.82 7.03
CA GLY A 53 -2.20 3.02 7.89
C GLY A 53 -2.28 4.46 8.41
N VAL A 54 -1.17 5.02 8.88
CA VAL A 54 -1.10 6.43 9.32
C VAL A 54 -1.41 7.39 8.16
N VAL A 55 -0.81 7.19 6.99
CA VAL A 55 -1.06 8.04 5.81
C VAL A 55 -2.54 8.01 5.42
N ILE A 56 -3.13 6.82 5.33
CA ILE A 56 -4.53 6.64 4.96
C ILE A 56 -5.46 7.23 6.03
N TRP A 57 -5.16 7.03 7.31
CA TRP A 57 -5.93 7.61 8.42
C TRP A 57 -5.96 9.14 8.37
N VAL A 58 -4.79 9.77 8.23
CA VAL A 58 -4.67 11.24 8.10
C VAL A 58 -5.44 11.72 6.88
N PHE A 59 -5.30 11.04 5.74
CA PHE A 59 -6.00 11.37 4.51
C PHE A 59 -7.53 11.31 4.69
N VAL A 60 -8.04 10.19 5.20
CA VAL A 60 -9.48 9.99 5.44
C VAL A 60 -9.99 11.07 6.40
N ARG A 61 -9.28 11.36 7.49
CA ARG A 61 -9.67 12.40 8.46
C ARG A 61 -9.76 13.78 7.80
N ARG A 62 -8.76 14.16 6.99
CA ARG A 62 -8.69 15.46 6.31
C ARG A 62 -9.68 15.60 5.16
N TYR A 63 -9.95 14.50 4.45
CA TYR A 63 -10.83 14.42 3.28
C TYR A 63 -11.80 13.24 3.44
N PRO A 64 -12.86 13.40 4.27
CA PRO A 64 -13.85 12.35 4.46
C PRO A 64 -14.39 11.82 3.12
N PRO A 65 -14.38 10.50 2.90
CA PRO A 65 -15.24 9.90 1.89
C PRO A 65 -16.70 10.28 2.16
N SER A 66 -17.46 10.55 1.10
CA SER A 66 -18.87 10.94 1.22
C SER A 66 -19.79 9.77 1.59
N SER A 67 -19.33 8.54 1.46
CA SER A 67 -20.07 7.34 1.82
C SER A 67 -19.13 6.14 2.00
N ALA A 68 -19.64 5.06 2.60
CA ALA A 68 -18.93 3.78 2.68
C ALA A 68 -18.52 3.26 1.29
N ARG A 69 -19.41 3.35 0.30
CA ARG A 69 -19.14 2.95 -1.08
C ARG A 69 -17.99 3.76 -1.68
N HIS A 70 -17.98 5.07 -1.45
CA HIS A 70 -16.89 5.94 -1.93
C HIS A 70 -15.56 5.59 -1.26
N ALA A 71 -15.54 5.28 0.04
CA ALA A 71 -14.33 4.83 0.74
C ALA A 71 -13.76 3.54 0.14
N VAL A 72 -14.63 2.54 -0.13
CA VAL A 72 -14.24 1.29 -0.80
C VAL A 72 -13.69 1.56 -2.20
N SER A 73 -14.33 2.43 -2.99
CA SER A 73 -13.83 2.78 -4.33
C SER A 73 -12.45 3.43 -4.30
N ILE A 74 -12.16 4.28 -3.31
CA ILE A 74 -10.82 4.89 -3.14
C ILE A 74 -9.78 3.80 -2.86
N GLY A 75 -10.05 2.89 -1.91
CA GLY A 75 -9.14 1.81 -1.56
C GLY A 75 -8.86 0.87 -2.72
N LEU A 76 -9.90 0.45 -3.45
CA LEU A 76 -9.75 -0.39 -4.65
C LEU A 76 -8.94 0.32 -5.74
N ALA A 77 -9.20 1.61 -5.97
CA ALA A 77 -8.42 2.37 -6.95
C ALA A 77 -6.93 2.43 -6.57
N TRP A 78 -6.61 2.67 -5.29
CA TRP A 78 -5.23 2.66 -4.82
C TRP A 78 -4.58 1.28 -4.92
N ALA A 79 -5.28 0.21 -4.53
CA ALA A 79 -4.75 -1.14 -4.66
C ALA A 79 -4.45 -1.49 -6.13
N THR A 80 -5.36 -1.16 -7.05
CA THR A 80 -5.14 -1.34 -8.50
C THR A 80 -3.93 -0.55 -8.98
N LEU A 81 -3.79 0.73 -8.56
CA LEU A 81 -2.62 1.54 -8.93
C LEU A 81 -1.32 0.94 -8.37
N THR A 82 -1.33 0.41 -7.14
CA THR A 82 -0.16 -0.23 -6.52
C THR A 82 0.24 -1.49 -7.26
N VAL A 83 -0.71 -2.37 -7.60
CA VAL A 83 -0.44 -3.58 -8.40
C VAL A 83 0.05 -3.19 -9.80
N ALA A 84 -0.62 -2.24 -10.46
CA ALA A 84 -0.19 -1.76 -11.77
C ALA A 84 1.24 -1.18 -11.71
N PHE A 85 1.55 -0.37 -10.70
CA PHE A 85 2.90 0.16 -10.50
C PHE A 85 3.91 -0.96 -10.27
N GLU A 86 3.63 -1.92 -9.38
CA GLU A 86 4.51 -3.06 -9.10
C GLU A 86 4.87 -3.78 -10.39
N PHE A 87 3.86 -4.24 -11.13
CA PHE A 87 4.11 -5.01 -12.34
C PHE A 87 4.74 -4.18 -13.45
N LEU A 88 4.26 -2.96 -13.71
CA LEU A 88 4.81 -2.14 -14.80
C LEU A 88 6.22 -1.66 -14.48
N PHE A 89 6.46 -1.13 -13.27
CA PHE A 89 7.76 -0.59 -12.90
C PHE A 89 8.80 -1.71 -12.77
N PHE A 90 8.52 -2.75 -11.99
CA PHE A 90 9.54 -3.78 -11.76
C PHE A 90 9.77 -4.67 -12.98
N HIS A 91 8.76 -4.88 -13.84
CA HIS A 91 8.98 -5.61 -15.09
C HIS A 91 9.76 -4.77 -16.11
N PHE A 92 9.27 -3.58 -16.46
CA PHE A 92 9.84 -2.81 -17.58
C PHE A 92 11.08 -1.99 -17.19
N ILE A 93 11.18 -1.54 -15.93
CA ILE A 93 12.32 -0.73 -15.45
C ILE A 93 13.25 -1.58 -14.59
N GLY A 94 12.70 -2.42 -13.71
CA GLY A 94 13.50 -3.31 -12.86
C GLY A 94 14.04 -4.56 -13.58
N GLY A 95 13.50 -4.92 -14.74
CA GLY A 95 13.90 -6.10 -15.51
C GLY A 95 13.44 -7.43 -14.91
N HIS A 96 12.57 -7.41 -13.91
CA HIS A 96 12.06 -8.62 -13.26
C HIS A 96 11.12 -9.39 -14.16
N SER A 97 11.19 -10.72 -14.11
CA SER A 97 10.25 -11.56 -14.84
C SER A 97 8.86 -11.57 -14.18
N TRP A 98 7.82 -11.89 -14.95
CA TRP A 98 6.47 -12.08 -14.40
C TRP A 98 6.43 -13.15 -13.30
N ALA A 99 7.23 -14.21 -13.44
CA ALA A 99 7.31 -15.28 -12.46
C ALA A 99 7.93 -14.80 -11.13
N GLU A 100 8.98 -13.98 -11.19
CA GLU A 100 9.59 -13.37 -10.00
C GLU A 100 8.60 -12.47 -9.26
N LEU A 101 7.83 -11.66 -10.00
CA LEU A 101 6.81 -10.80 -9.41
C LEU A 101 5.68 -11.60 -8.77
N LEU A 102 5.22 -12.65 -9.43
CA LEU A 102 4.18 -13.55 -8.90
C LEU A 102 4.67 -14.35 -7.69
N ALA A 103 5.96 -14.63 -7.58
CA ALA A 103 6.52 -15.29 -6.39
C ALA A 103 6.23 -14.49 -5.11
N ASN A 104 6.20 -13.15 -5.17
CA ASN A 104 5.85 -12.30 -4.03
C ASN A 104 4.41 -12.50 -3.51
N TYR A 105 3.54 -13.16 -4.28
CA TYR A 105 2.17 -13.49 -3.90
C TYR A 105 2.04 -14.90 -3.31
N ASN A 106 3.12 -15.68 -3.24
CA ASN A 106 3.10 -17.03 -2.69
C ASN A 106 3.09 -17.01 -1.14
N ILE A 107 1.88 -16.94 -0.57
CA ILE A 107 1.67 -16.99 0.88
C ILE A 107 2.16 -18.30 1.52
N PHE A 108 2.25 -19.40 0.76
CA PHE A 108 2.72 -20.70 1.28
C PHE A 108 4.23 -20.69 1.55
N GLU A 109 4.98 -19.79 0.92
CA GLU A 109 6.39 -19.52 1.21
C GLU A 109 6.57 -18.48 2.33
N GLY A 110 5.49 -18.03 2.97
CA GLY A 110 5.52 -17.02 4.02
C GLY A 110 5.69 -15.59 3.51
N ARG A 111 5.60 -15.36 2.19
CA ARG A 111 5.60 -14.02 1.60
C ARG A 111 4.24 -13.37 1.85
N VAL A 112 4.25 -12.31 2.65
CA VAL A 112 3.03 -11.68 3.20
C VAL A 112 2.75 -10.31 2.57
N TRP A 113 3.39 -9.98 1.45
CA TRP A 113 3.17 -8.75 0.71
C TRP A 113 1.69 -8.47 0.40
N VAL A 114 0.91 -9.52 0.09
CA VAL A 114 -0.54 -9.41 -0.16
C VAL A 114 -1.31 -8.73 0.98
N VAL A 115 -0.81 -8.81 2.22
CA VAL A 115 -1.38 -8.13 3.38
C VAL A 115 -1.35 -6.62 3.21
N VAL A 116 -0.28 -6.06 2.63
CA VAL A 116 -0.18 -4.62 2.34
C VAL A 116 -1.24 -4.20 1.32
N LEU A 117 -1.43 -4.99 0.25
CA LEU A 117 -2.43 -4.70 -0.79
C LEU A 117 -3.86 -4.75 -0.23
N LEU A 118 -4.17 -5.79 0.55
CA LEU A 118 -5.46 -5.91 1.22
C LEU A 118 -5.68 -4.75 2.20
N TRP A 119 -4.63 -4.33 2.90
CA TRP A 119 -4.70 -3.21 3.82
C TRP A 119 -4.94 -1.88 3.09
N VAL A 120 -4.22 -1.60 2.00
CA VAL A 120 -4.45 -0.40 1.16
C VAL A 120 -5.88 -0.37 0.61
N ALA A 121 -6.43 -1.53 0.24
CA ALA A 121 -7.82 -1.65 -0.22
C ALA A 121 -8.85 -1.41 0.90
N ALA A 122 -8.62 -1.96 2.10
CA ALA A 122 -9.59 -1.97 3.19
C ALA A 122 -9.52 -0.73 4.11
N ALA A 123 -8.31 -0.21 4.36
CA ALA A 123 -8.06 0.85 5.34
C ALA A 123 -8.92 2.12 5.17
N PRO A 124 -9.18 2.61 3.94
CA PRO A 124 -10.05 3.78 3.76
C PRO A 124 -11.46 3.56 4.32
N TYR A 125 -12.03 2.37 4.09
CA TYR A 125 -13.33 1.99 4.62
C TYR A 125 -13.29 1.81 6.14
N VAL A 126 -12.26 1.12 6.65
CA VAL A 126 -12.05 0.90 8.09
C VAL A 126 -12.01 2.24 8.83
N PHE A 127 -11.16 3.18 8.39
CA PHE A 127 -11.07 4.49 9.03
C PHE A 127 -12.29 5.37 8.81
N PHE A 128 -12.99 5.22 7.68
CA PHE A 128 -14.27 5.89 7.48
C PHE A 128 -15.31 5.43 8.52
N ARG A 129 -15.39 4.12 8.81
CA ARG A 129 -16.33 3.58 9.81
C ARG A 129 -15.96 3.94 11.25
N PHE A 130 -14.68 4.11 11.54
CA PHE A 130 -14.22 4.56 12.86
C PHE A 130 -14.40 6.06 13.11
N ARG A 131 -14.76 6.86 12.10
CA ARG A 131 -15.18 8.24 12.36
C ARG A 131 -16.50 8.22 13.11
N ARG A 132 -16.46 8.57 14.39
CA ARG A 132 -17.67 8.97 15.11
C ARG A 132 -18.27 10.18 14.38
N PRO A 133 -19.58 10.21 14.10
CA PRO A 133 -20.22 11.48 13.77
C PRO A 133 -19.98 12.42 14.95
N ALA A 134 -19.41 13.58 14.66
CA ALA A 134 -19.33 14.67 15.64
C ALA A 134 -20.74 15.20 15.90
#